data_AF-A0A060T4A3-F1
#
_entry.id   AF-A0A060T4A3-F1
#
_cell.length_a   1.000
_cell.length_b   1.000
_cell.length_c   1.000
_cell.angle_alpha   90.00
_cell.angle_beta   90.00
_cell.angle_gamma   90.00
#
_symmetry.space_group_name_H-M   'P 1'
#
loop_
_entity.id
_entity.type
_entity.pdbx_description
1 polymer ?
#
loop_
_entity_poly.entity_id
_entity_poly.type
_entity_poly.pdbx_seq_one_letter_code
_entity_poly.pdbx_strand_id
1 'polypeptide(L)'
;MDHGEVETSTIISNAFKDGKRIYLPRIVKLHHQKQYEKERTELDMIEIGSMEEIESLVPHGPFKLREPHHPGKTCFDDGGLDLIILPGMAFTKDCKRLGHGKGFYDCFLGRHDEWSAQNNIPVPFKVAIGAREQLVDDIPLEHHDRIMDSVVVDTDLFRH
;
A
#
# COMPACT_ATOMS: atom_id res chain seq x y z
N MET A 1 -3.23 15.13 -3.24
CA MET A 1 -4.46 14.38 -3.54
C MET A 1 -5.02 13.96 -2.18
N ASP A 2 -5.19 14.92 -1.25
CA ASP A 2 -5.05 14.65 0.20
C ASP A 2 -6.35 14.91 0.99
N HIS A 3 -7.50 15.04 0.32
CA HIS A 3 -8.73 15.52 0.97
C HIS A 3 -9.71 14.41 1.40
N GLY A 4 -9.28 13.15 1.47
CA GLY A 4 -10.19 12.05 1.82
C GLY A 4 -9.55 10.77 2.34
N GLU A 5 -8.25 10.75 2.63
CA GLU A 5 -7.58 9.59 3.24
C GLU A 5 -7.19 9.91 4.70
N VAL A 6 -7.11 8.88 5.53
CA VAL A 6 -6.75 9.02 6.95
C VAL A 6 -5.27 9.39 7.09
N GLU A 7 -4.97 10.30 8.02
CA GLU A 7 -3.59 10.68 8.34
C GLU A 7 -2.84 9.52 9.03
N THR A 8 -1.70 9.11 8.47
CA THR A 8 -0.90 7.97 8.96
C THR A 8 0.36 8.36 9.72
N SER A 9 0.63 9.65 9.90
CA SER A 9 1.85 10.18 10.54
C SER A 9 2.11 9.58 11.94
N THR A 10 1.05 9.46 12.75
CA THR A 10 1.13 8.90 14.11
C THR A 10 1.42 7.40 14.09
N ILE A 11 0.85 6.66 13.14
CA ILE A 11 1.12 5.21 12.97
C ILE A 11 2.60 5.01 12.66
N ILE A 12 3.12 5.77 11.70
CA ILE A 12 4.51 5.69 11.26
C ILE A 12 5.46 6.07 12.39
N SER A 13 5.19 7.19 13.08
CA SER A 13 6.02 7.66 14.21
C SER A 13 6.11 6.61 15.32
N ASN A 14 5.00 5.98 15.69
CA ASN A 14 4.99 4.94 16.71
C ASN A 14 5.70 3.66 16.25
N ALA A 15 5.53 3.28 14.99
CA ALA A 15 6.21 2.11 14.45
C ALA A 15 7.75 2.28 14.43
N PHE A 16 8.26 3.49 14.13
CA PHE A 16 9.68 3.78 14.30
C PHE A 16 10.14 3.70 15.76
N LYS A 17 9.36 4.24 16.72
CA LYS A 17 9.67 4.15 18.16
C LYS A 17 9.74 2.70 18.64
N ASP A 18 8.92 1.84 18.07
CA ASP A 18 8.90 0.40 18.34
C ASP A 18 10.03 -0.37 17.64
N GLY A 19 10.94 0.31 16.93
CA GLY A 19 12.05 -0.31 16.20
C GLY A 19 11.61 -1.10 14.96
N LYS A 20 10.43 -0.81 14.41
CA LYS A 20 9.94 -1.44 13.19
C LYS A 20 10.58 -0.80 11.96
N ARG A 21 10.73 -1.59 10.90
CA ARG A 21 11.15 -1.12 9.59
C ARG A 21 9.93 -0.60 8.83
N ILE A 22 10.08 0.54 8.17
CA ILE A 22 8.99 1.22 7.46
C ILE A 22 9.30 1.23 5.97
N TYR A 23 8.28 0.94 5.18
CA TYR A 23 8.34 1.02 3.73
C TYR A 23 7.20 1.91 3.23
N LEU A 24 7.51 2.83 2.34
CA LEU A 24 6.52 3.69 1.69
C LEU A 24 6.29 3.27 0.24
N PRO A 25 5.04 3.40 -0.26
CA PRO A 25 4.73 3.12 -1.64
C PRO A 25 5.45 4.10 -2.57
N ARG A 26 5.98 3.57 -3.68
CA ARG A 26 6.54 4.34 -4.77
C ARG A 26 6.08 3.78 -6.11
N ILE A 27 5.65 4.65 -7.01
CA ILE A 27 5.36 4.26 -8.39
C ILE A 27 6.65 4.27 -9.20
N VAL A 28 7.03 3.11 -9.75
CA VAL A 28 8.23 2.92 -10.57
C VAL A 28 7.87 2.59 -12.02
N LYS A 29 8.72 2.97 -12.98
CA LYS A 29 8.54 2.64 -14.39
C LYS A 29 9.10 1.25 -14.69
N LEU A 30 8.32 0.41 -15.37
CA LEU A 30 8.81 -0.86 -15.89
C LEU A 30 9.66 -0.60 -17.13
N HIS A 31 10.94 -0.94 -17.06
CA HIS A 31 11.83 -0.90 -18.22
C HIS A 31 11.63 -2.16 -19.08
N HIS A 32 10.59 -2.22 -19.91
CA HIS A 32 10.52 -3.23 -20.97
C HIS A 32 11.16 -2.74 -22.27
N GLN A 33 11.94 -3.64 -22.87
CA GLN A 33 12.63 -3.47 -24.13
C GLN A 33 11.64 -3.18 -25.28
N LYS A 34 12.08 -2.28 -26.16
CA LYS A 34 11.61 -2.02 -27.55
C LYS A 34 10.55 -3.01 -28.03
N GLN A 35 9.33 -2.54 -28.30
CA GLN A 35 8.94 -2.18 -29.67
C GLN A 35 7.51 -1.63 -29.77
N TYR A 36 6.65 -1.86 -28.78
CA TYR A 36 5.32 -1.27 -28.68
C TYR A 36 4.97 -1.17 -27.18
N GLU A 37 3.91 -0.44 -26.83
CA GLU A 37 3.24 -0.40 -25.51
C GLU A 37 3.55 0.81 -24.62
N LYS A 38 2.47 1.39 -24.07
CA LYS A 38 2.48 2.49 -23.08
C LYS A 38 3.49 2.20 -21.98
N GLU A 39 4.18 3.23 -21.50
CA GLU A 39 4.97 3.14 -20.26
C GLU A 39 4.11 2.51 -19.16
N ARG A 40 4.42 1.27 -18.77
CA ARG A 40 3.76 0.60 -17.66
C ARG A 40 4.47 1.01 -16.37
N THR A 41 3.70 1.30 -15.34
CA THR A 41 4.21 1.60 -14.00
C THR A 41 3.70 0.56 -13.02
N GLU A 42 4.50 0.27 -12.00
CA GLU A 42 4.13 -0.60 -10.89
C GLU A 42 4.37 0.08 -9.55
N LEU A 43 3.83 -0.51 -8.48
CA LEU A 43 4.00 -0.05 -7.12
C LEU A 43 5.09 -0.89 -6.44
N ASP A 44 6.13 -0.24 -5.95
CA ASP A 44 7.13 -0.82 -5.05
C ASP A 44 6.97 -0.25 -3.63
N MET A 45 7.48 -0.99 -2.65
CA MET A 45 7.57 -0.56 -1.26
C MET A 45 9.04 -0.34 -0.91
N ILE A 46 9.42 0.92 -0.72
CA ILE A 46 10.81 1.35 -0.53
C ILE A 46 11.05 1.68 0.94
N GLU A 47 12.13 1.15 1.51
CA GLU A 47 12.50 1.37 2.91
C GLU A 47 12.77 2.86 3.17
N ILE A 48 12.31 3.34 4.32
CA ILE A 48 12.57 4.68 4.82
C ILE A 48 13.21 4.62 6.20
N GLY A 49 14.28 5.38 6.38
CA GLY A 49 15.13 5.27 7.57
C GLY A 49 14.65 6.10 8.76
N SER A 50 13.85 7.15 8.54
CA SER A 50 13.45 8.06 9.61
C SER A 50 12.21 8.89 9.29
N MET A 51 11.63 9.50 10.34
CA MET A 51 10.57 10.52 10.20
C MET A 51 11.05 11.77 9.45
N GLU A 52 12.31 12.19 9.66
CA GLU A 52 12.90 13.35 9.00
C GLU A 52 12.92 13.16 7.47
N GLU A 53 13.25 11.95 7.01
CA GLU A 53 13.21 11.61 5.59
C GLU A 53 11.79 11.75 5.03
N ILE A 54 10.76 11.26 5.73
CA ILE A 54 9.35 11.37 5.33
C ILE A 54 8.90 12.83 5.27
N GLU A 55 9.24 13.62 6.29
CA GLU A 55 8.88 15.04 6.38
C GLU A 55 9.55 15.87 5.27
N SER A 56 10.72 15.44 4.79
CA SER A 56 11.42 16.06 3.66
C SER A 56 10.81 15.74 2.28
N LEU A 57 9.93 14.72 2.18
CA LEU A 57 9.38 14.30 0.90
C LEU A 57 8.47 15.38 0.30
N VAL A 58 8.81 15.79 -0.93
CA VAL A 58 8.02 16.76 -1.68
C VAL A 58 7.13 16.05 -2.70
N PRO A 59 5.83 16.42 -2.79
CA PRO A 59 4.91 15.89 -3.79
C PRO A 59 5.47 15.95 -5.22
N HIS A 60 5.58 14.81 -5.89
CA HIS A 60 6.09 14.74 -7.26
C HIS A 60 5.35 13.69 -8.11
N GLY A 61 5.78 13.54 -9.37
CA GLY A 61 5.12 12.66 -10.33
C GLY A 61 3.72 13.14 -10.78
N PRO A 62 3.02 12.34 -11.59
CA PRO A 62 1.70 12.69 -12.12
C PRO A 62 0.61 12.69 -11.04
N PHE A 63 0.79 11.90 -9.97
CA PHE A 63 -0.16 11.79 -8.87
C PHE A 63 0.11 12.75 -7.71
N LYS A 64 1.21 13.53 -7.76
CA LYS A 64 1.63 14.46 -6.70
C LYS A 64 1.70 13.79 -5.33
N LEU A 65 2.29 12.60 -5.29
CA LEU A 65 2.46 11.80 -4.07
C LEU A 65 3.76 12.18 -3.37
N ARG A 66 3.75 12.10 -2.03
CA ARG A 66 4.96 12.13 -1.20
C ARG A 66 5.55 10.73 -1.14
N GLU A 67 6.18 10.32 -2.23
CA GLU A 67 6.86 9.03 -2.34
C GLU A 67 8.38 9.20 -2.22
N PRO A 68 9.15 8.14 -1.90
CA PRO A 68 10.61 8.22 -1.84
C PRO A 68 11.25 8.62 -3.17
N HIS A 69 12.20 9.58 -3.15
CA HIS A 69 12.79 10.16 -4.37
C HIS A 69 13.72 9.21 -5.13
N HIS A 70 14.49 8.36 -4.45
CA HIS A 70 15.50 7.48 -5.06
C HIS A 70 15.12 6.01 -4.96
N PRO A 71 15.41 5.19 -6.00
CA PRO A 71 15.19 3.75 -5.90
C PRO A 71 16.07 3.27 -4.75
N GLY A 72 15.41 2.92 -3.65
CA GLY A 72 16.04 2.45 -2.43
C GLY A 72 15.93 0.94 -2.33
N LYS A 73 16.23 0.44 -1.13
CA LYS A 73 16.02 -0.95 -0.79
C LYS A 73 14.52 -1.28 -0.82
N THR A 74 14.14 -2.31 -1.55
CA THR A 74 12.76 -2.77 -1.64
C THR A 74 12.45 -3.71 -0.48
N CYS A 75 11.17 -3.89 -0.16
CA CYS A 75 10.78 -4.89 0.84
C CYS A 75 11.22 -6.32 0.47
N PHE A 76 11.38 -6.64 -0.81
CA PHE A 76 11.81 -7.96 -1.27
C PHE A 76 13.29 -8.24 -1.06
N ASP A 77 14.11 -7.20 -0.88
CA ASP A 77 15.53 -7.33 -0.55
C ASP A 77 15.76 -7.79 0.91
N ASP A 78 14.67 -7.94 1.69
CA ASP A 78 14.70 -7.94 3.15
C ASP A 78 13.75 -8.91 3.85
N GLY A 79 13.23 -9.88 3.13
CA GLY A 79 12.30 -10.85 3.71
C GLY A 79 10.82 -10.48 3.52
N GLY A 80 10.51 -9.46 2.73
CA GLY A 80 9.13 -9.06 2.42
C GLY A 80 8.55 -8.13 3.47
N LEU A 81 7.27 -8.29 3.76
CA LEU A 81 6.51 -7.45 4.68
C LEU A 81 5.71 -8.36 5.61
N ASP A 82 5.62 -7.99 6.88
CA ASP A 82 4.77 -8.68 7.87
C ASP A 82 3.33 -8.11 7.88
N LEU A 83 3.20 -6.81 7.62
CA LEU A 83 1.96 -6.03 7.69
C LEU A 83 1.95 -4.99 6.57
N ILE A 84 0.81 -4.85 5.90
CA ILE A 84 0.55 -3.78 4.94
C ILE A 84 -0.67 -3.00 5.42
N ILE A 85 -0.53 -1.67 5.48
CA ILE A 85 -1.63 -0.74 5.72
C ILE A 85 -2.07 -0.16 4.39
N LEU A 86 -3.32 -0.40 4.01
CA LEU A 86 -3.85 -0.08 2.68
C LEU A 86 -4.82 1.10 2.73
N PRO A 87 -4.61 2.13 1.90
CA PRO A 87 -5.60 3.18 1.69
C PRO A 87 -6.69 2.70 0.72
N GLY A 88 -7.79 3.45 0.67
CA GLY A 88 -8.92 3.18 -0.20
C GLY A 88 -9.90 4.34 -0.21
N MET A 89 -10.79 4.31 -1.19
CA MET A 89 -11.91 5.23 -1.33
C MET A 89 -13.15 4.74 -0.59
N ALA A 90 -13.34 3.41 -0.52
CA ALA A 90 -14.45 2.80 0.19
C ALA A 90 -14.04 1.44 0.77
N PHE A 91 -14.73 1.05 1.83
CA PHE A 91 -14.54 -0.21 2.54
C PHE A 91 -15.89 -0.79 2.96
N THR A 92 -15.94 -2.10 3.20
CA THR A 92 -17.14 -2.78 3.69
C THR A 92 -16.83 -3.57 4.96
N LYS A 93 -17.90 -4.01 5.64
CA LYS A 93 -17.81 -4.82 6.86
C LYS A 93 -17.28 -6.24 6.61
N ASP A 94 -17.41 -6.75 5.39
CA ASP A 94 -16.83 -8.01 4.93
C ASP A 94 -15.41 -7.83 4.37
N CYS A 95 -14.75 -6.72 4.74
CA CYS A 95 -13.34 -6.43 4.46
C CYS A 95 -12.98 -6.27 2.98
N LYS A 96 -13.94 -5.87 2.14
CA LYS A 96 -13.67 -5.41 0.76
C LYS A 96 -13.11 -4.00 0.78
N ARG A 97 -12.29 -3.68 -0.22
CA ARG A 97 -11.63 -2.39 -0.38
C ARG A 97 -11.77 -1.92 -1.83
N LEU A 98 -12.18 -0.67 -2.02
CA LEU A 98 -12.17 0.00 -3.32
C LEU A 98 -11.00 0.98 -3.37
N GLY A 99 -10.04 0.75 -4.27
CA GLY A 99 -8.95 1.69 -4.53
C GLY A 99 -9.34 2.79 -5.55
N HIS A 100 -8.36 3.61 -5.94
CA HIS A 100 -8.52 4.66 -6.97
C HIS A 100 -8.64 4.14 -8.43
N GLY A 101 -8.91 2.84 -8.62
CA GLY A 101 -9.15 2.23 -9.94
C GLY A 101 -7.91 1.97 -10.81
N LYS A 102 -6.70 2.11 -10.28
CA LYS A 102 -5.44 1.77 -10.99
C LYS A 102 -4.89 0.37 -10.68
N GLY A 103 -5.44 -0.32 -9.68
CA GLY A 103 -5.02 -1.66 -9.28
C GLY A 103 -3.59 -1.76 -8.74
N PHE A 104 -2.94 -0.65 -8.38
CA PHE A 104 -1.54 -0.66 -7.91
C PHE A 104 -1.32 -1.57 -6.70
N TYR A 105 -2.21 -1.48 -5.71
CA TYR A 105 -2.14 -2.31 -4.52
C TYR A 105 -2.48 -3.77 -4.83
N ASP A 106 -3.50 -4.04 -5.65
CA ASP A 106 -3.91 -5.42 -5.97
C ASP A 106 -2.82 -6.14 -6.79
N CYS A 107 -2.17 -5.45 -7.72
CA CYS A 107 -0.97 -5.92 -8.42
C CYS A 107 0.20 -6.16 -7.46
N PHE A 108 0.47 -5.24 -6.53
CA PHE A 108 1.54 -5.39 -5.55
C PHE A 108 1.30 -6.58 -4.61
N LEU A 109 0.07 -6.74 -4.11
CA LEU A 109 -0.31 -7.87 -3.26
C LEU A 109 -0.14 -9.20 -4.01
N GLY A 110 -0.56 -9.28 -5.27
CA GLY A 110 -0.33 -10.47 -6.09
C GLY A 110 1.16 -10.80 -6.25
N ARG A 111 1.99 -9.80 -6.56
CA ARG A 111 3.45 -9.97 -6.66
C ARG A 111 4.08 -10.39 -5.33
N HIS A 112 3.59 -9.85 -4.21
CA HIS A 112 4.06 -10.22 -2.88
C HIS A 112 3.67 -11.65 -2.50
N ASP A 113 2.43 -12.07 -2.79
CA ASP A 113 1.97 -13.45 -2.59
C ASP A 113 2.85 -14.46 -3.37
N GLU A 114 3.14 -14.15 -4.64
CA GLU A 114 4.03 -14.98 -5.48
C GLU A 114 5.44 -15.06 -4.90
N TRP A 115 6.01 -13.92 -4.51
CA TRP A 115 7.32 -13.86 -3.87
C TRP A 115 7.36 -14.64 -2.55
N SER A 116 6.32 -14.50 -1.73
CA SER A 116 6.14 -15.21 -0.44
C SER A 116 6.12 -16.72 -0.66
N ALA A 117 5.36 -17.20 -1.65
CA ALA A 117 5.30 -18.61 -2.01
C ALA A 117 6.66 -19.15 -2.49
N GLN A 118 7.40 -18.39 -3.30
CA GLN A 118 8.72 -18.78 -3.82
C GLN A 118 9.80 -18.83 -2.74
N ASN A 119 9.69 -17.99 -1.71
CA ASN A 119 10.68 -17.88 -0.63
C ASN A 119 10.26 -18.60 0.67
N ASN A 120 9.09 -19.27 0.68
CA ASN A 120 8.51 -19.93 1.85
C ASN A 120 8.38 -18.98 3.06
N ILE A 121 7.90 -17.77 2.80
CA ILE A 121 7.64 -16.71 3.78
C ILE A 121 6.13 -16.50 3.87
N PRO A 122 5.55 -16.27 5.07
CA PRO A 122 4.12 -15.98 5.20
C PRO A 122 3.72 -14.70 4.45
N VAL A 123 2.52 -14.72 3.87
CA VAL A 123 1.93 -13.50 3.28
C VAL A 123 1.66 -12.46 4.37
N PRO A 124 1.77 -11.16 4.06
CA PRO A 124 1.57 -10.08 5.01
C PRO A 124 0.12 -10.02 5.47
N PHE A 125 -0.07 -9.58 6.71
CA PHE A 125 -1.38 -9.19 7.19
C PHE A 125 -1.81 -7.88 6.51
N LYS A 126 -3.04 -7.82 6.00
CA LYS A 126 -3.58 -6.72 5.18
C LYS A 126 -4.62 -5.95 5.99
N VAL A 127 -4.29 -4.72 6.35
CA VAL A 127 -5.19 -3.83 7.12
C VAL A 127 -5.56 -2.64 6.28
N ALA A 128 -6.83 -2.55 5.90
CA ALA A 128 -7.38 -1.34 5.31
C ALA A 128 -7.73 -0.33 6.41
N ILE A 129 -7.40 0.95 6.20
CA ILE A 129 -7.77 2.02 7.11
C ILE A 129 -8.56 3.11 6.38
N GLY A 130 -9.62 3.61 7.01
CA GLY A 130 -10.51 4.61 6.42
C GLY A 130 -11.28 5.44 7.43
N ALA A 131 -11.93 6.49 6.93
CA ALA A 131 -12.87 7.31 7.68
C ALA A 131 -14.29 6.72 7.61
N ARG A 132 -15.17 7.12 8.54
CA ARG A 132 -16.53 6.58 8.67
C ARG A 132 -17.35 6.73 7.39
N GLU A 133 -17.14 7.82 6.67
CA GLU A 133 -17.78 8.18 5.41
C GLU A 133 -17.40 7.25 4.26
N GLN A 134 -16.30 6.50 4.41
CA GLN A 134 -15.82 5.54 3.43
C GLN A 134 -16.41 4.13 3.65
N LEU A 135 -17.19 3.92 4.73
CA LEU A 135 -17.89 2.66 4.95
C LEU A 135 -19.15 2.60 4.09
N VAL A 136 -19.22 1.62 3.20
CA VAL A 136 -20.36 1.36 2.31
C VAL A 136 -20.92 -0.04 2.54
N ASP A 137 -22.15 -0.29 2.06
CA ASP A 137 -22.80 -1.58 2.25
C ASP A 137 -22.16 -2.70 1.41
N ASP A 138 -21.75 -2.40 0.18
CA ASP A 138 -21.12 -3.38 -0.71
C ASP A 138 -20.18 -2.70 -1.72
N ILE A 139 -19.20 -3.47 -2.18
CA ILE A 139 -18.24 -3.10 -3.23
C ILE A 139 -18.22 -4.27 -4.23
N PRO A 140 -18.49 -4.01 -5.53
CA PRO A 140 -18.35 -5.05 -6.53
C PRO A 140 -16.87 -5.43 -6.66
N LEU A 141 -16.58 -6.72 -6.56
CA LEU A 141 -15.22 -7.26 -6.71
C LEU A 141 -15.01 -7.84 -8.11
N GLU A 142 -13.83 -7.62 -8.65
CA GLU A 142 -13.27 -8.36 -9.77
C GLU A 142 -12.40 -9.53 -9.27
N HIS A 143 -12.11 -10.50 -10.15
CA HIS A 143 -11.32 -11.69 -9.78
C HIS A 143 -9.95 -11.33 -9.19
N HIS A 144 -9.35 -10.23 -9.63
CA HIS A 144 -8.02 -9.83 -9.18
C HIS A 144 -8.04 -9.01 -7.88
N ASP A 145 -9.21 -8.59 -7.41
CA ASP A 145 -9.33 -7.82 -6.17
C ASP A 145 -9.03 -8.70 -4.96
N ARG A 146 -8.26 -8.16 -4.02
CA ARG A 146 -7.89 -8.86 -2.79
C ARG A 146 -8.75 -8.38 -1.63
N ILE A 147 -9.31 -9.33 -0.89
CA ILE A 147 -10.00 -9.06 0.38
C ILE A 147 -8.95 -8.79 1.46
N MET A 148 -9.23 -7.83 2.34
CA MET A 148 -8.37 -7.47 3.46
C MET A 148 -8.57 -8.44 4.62
N ASP A 149 -7.54 -8.65 5.43
CA ASP A 149 -7.69 -9.45 6.65
C ASP A 149 -8.43 -8.64 7.75
N SER A 150 -8.31 -7.31 7.70
CA SER A 150 -9.07 -6.41 8.57
C SER A 150 -9.33 -5.05 7.92
N VAL A 151 -10.44 -4.43 8.31
CA VAL A 151 -10.78 -3.04 8.00
C VAL A 151 -10.96 -2.27 9.31
N VAL A 152 -10.21 -1.18 9.47
CA VAL A 152 -10.37 -0.23 10.57
C VAL A 152 -10.97 1.04 10.01
N VAL A 153 -12.17 1.37 10.47
CA VAL A 153 -12.86 2.60 10.06
C VAL A 153 -13.30 3.35 11.31
N ASP A 154 -12.78 4.56 11.49
CA ASP A 154 -13.01 5.35 12.71
C ASP A 154 -12.65 4.54 13.98
N THR A 155 -13.64 4.20 14.84
CA THR A 155 -13.44 3.35 16.01
C THR A 155 -13.81 1.88 15.79
N ASP A 156 -14.32 1.53 14.61
CA ASP A 156 -14.82 0.20 14.28
C ASP A 156 -13.70 -0.66 13.67
N LEU A 157 -13.66 -1.94 14.09
CA LEU A 157 -12.76 -2.96 13.55
C LEU A 157 -13.57 -4.13 13.00
N PHE A 158 -13.40 -4.41 11.71
CA PHE A 158 -13.94 -5.57 11.03
C PHE A 158 -12.82 -6.56 10.70
N ARG A 159 -13.10 -7.86 10.79
CA ARG A 159 -12.15 -8.94 10.50
C ARG A 159 -12.80 -9.99 9.59
N HIS A 160 -12.02 -10.51 8.66
CA HIS A 160 -12.40 -11.59 7.75
C HIS A 160 -11.93 -12.95 8.27
#